data_AF-A0A1M6VWY7-F1
#
_entry.id   AF-A0A1M6VWY7-F1
#
_cell.length_a   1.000
_cell.length_b   1.000
_cell.length_c   1.000
_cell.angle_alpha   90.00
_cell.angle_beta   90.00
_cell.angle_gamma   90.00
#
_symmetry.space_group_name_H-M   'P 1'
#
loop_
_entity.id
_entity.type
_entity.pdbx_description
1 polymer ?
#
loop_
_entity_poly.entity_id
_entity_poly.type
_entity_poly.pdbx_seq_one_letter_code
_entity_poly.pdbx_strand_id
1 'polypeptide(L)'
;MIKNLLIDRDLTSLLNNPKLQAILAIVPITLFVLGMLSYFGIFYSMFSTIDSQLGHVGSSKSLITAFLGNLFIFILLVLTSFFTGIISFVYFIVHALKNPQLIKTDERLIWIITIIFGNVLGIFAYWLTKIKRRKPRPIIDLYTDDI
;
A
#
# COMPACT_ATOMS: atom_id res chain seq x y z
N MET A 1 23.78 -9.24 22.87
CA MET A 1 24.06 -7.79 22.75
C MET A 1 24.41 -7.38 21.32
N ILE A 2 25.36 -8.04 20.64
CA ILE A 2 25.77 -7.68 19.25
C ILE A 2 24.65 -7.89 18.20
N LYS A 3 23.82 -8.94 18.34
CA LYS A 3 22.75 -9.25 17.38
C LYS A 3 21.67 -8.15 17.31
N ASN A 4 21.32 -7.53 18.43
CA ASN A 4 20.35 -6.43 18.47
C ASN A 4 20.93 -5.19 17.79
N LEU A 5 22.17 -4.83 18.12
CA LEU A 5 22.91 -3.73 17.50
C LEU A 5 22.97 -3.80 15.97
N LEU A 6 23.11 -5.00 15.39
CA LEU A 6 23.11 -5.21 13.94
C LEU A 6 21.70 -5.07 13.33
N ILE A 7 20.68 -5.68 13.94
CA ILE A 7 19.29 -5.61 13.47
C ILE A 7 18.76 -4.18 13.51
N ASP A 8 19.10 -3.43 14.57
CA ASP A 8 18.59 -2.08 14.80
C ASP A 8 19.19 -1.06 13.79
N ARG A 9 20.40 -1.33 13.29
CA ARG A 9 21.11 -0.45 12.34
C ARG A 9 20.47 -0.57 10.98
N ASP A 10 20.15 -1.81 10.63
CA ASP A 10 19.44 -2.12 9.40
C ASP A 10 18.03 -1.52 9.44
N LEU A 11 17.33 -1.55 10.57
CA LEU A 11 15.98 -0.99 10.70
C LEU A 11 15.96 0.54 10.53
N THR A 12 16.93 1.23 11.13
CA THR A 12 17.12 2.69 10.95
C THR A 12 17.40 3.02 9.48
N SER A 13 18.22 2.22 8.80
CA SER A 13 18.52 2.39 7.37
C SER A 13 17.27 2.18 6.49
N LEU A 14 16.40 1.23 6.84
CA LEU A 14 15.15 0.95 6.12
C LEU A 14 14.14 2.08 6.28
N LEU A 15 13.98 2.60 7.50
CA LEU A 15 13.05 3.69 7.80
C LEU A 15 13.43 4.99 7.08
N ASN A 16 14.72 5.21 6.81
CA ASN A 16 15.21 6.39 6.11
C ASN A 16 15.36 6.20 4.60
N ASN A 17 15.10 5.01 4.05
CA ASN A 17 15.26 4.74 2.63
C ASN A 17 14.12 5.36 1.81
N PRO A 18 14.37 6.40 0.98
CA PRO A 18 13.31 7.12 0.28
C PRO A 18 12.63 6.29 -0.81
N LYS A 19 13.33 5.31 -1.40
CA LYS A 19 12.75 4.42 -2.41
C LYS A 19 11.76 3.47 -1.75
N LEU A 20 12.14 2.89 -0.61
CA LEU A 20 11.26 2.00 0.15
C LEU A 20 10.00 2.73 0.63
N GLN A 21 10.16 3.94 1.18
CA GLN A 21 9.04 4.80 1.57
C GLN A 21 8.06 5.03 0.40
N ALA A 22 8.59 5.38 -0.78
CA ALA A 22 7.75 5.62 -1.96
C ALA A 22 7.04 4.35 -2.43
N ILE A 23 7.74 3.21 -2.48
CA ILE A 23 7.18 1.92 -2.89
C ILE A 23 6.05 1.52 -1.95
N LEU A 24 6.28 1.56 -0.64
CA LEU A 24 5.27 1.16 0.35
C LEU A 24 4.08 2.12 0.36
N ALA A 25 4.25 3.40 0.04
CA ALA A 25 3.12 4.33 -0.06
C ALA A 25 2.30 4.12 -1.34
N ILE A 26 2.93 3.82 -2.49
CA ILE A 26 2.27 3.86 -3.81
C ILE A 26 1.77 2.48 -4.26
N VAL A 27 2.55 1.42 -4.03
CA VAL A 27 2.25 0.08 -4.55
C VAL A 27 0.91 -0.45 -4.03
N PRO A 28 0.58 -0.40 -2.72
CA PRO A 28 -0.71 -0.88 -2.23
C PRO A 28 -1.90 -0.14 -2.88
N ILE A 29 -1.79 1.18 -3.09
CA ILE A 29 -2.83 1.98 -3.77
C ILE A 29 -2.99 1.52 -5.21
N THR A 30 -1.87 1.34 -5.90
CA THR A 30 -1.87 0.96 -7.32
C THR A 30 -2.48 -0.42 -7.49
N LEU A 31 -2.10 -1.38 -6.66
CA LEU A 31 -2.67 -2.73 -6.67
C LEU A 31 -4.16 -2.72 -6.31
N PHE A 32 -4.58 -1.89 -5.37
CA PHE A 32 -6.00 -1.72 -5.04
C PHE A 32 -6.80 -1.19 -6.24
N VAL A 33 -6.31 -0.14 -6.91
CA VAL A 33 -6.94 0.43 -8.12
C VAL A 33 -6.99 -0.61 -9.25
N LEU A 34 -5.91 -1.34 -9.49
CA LEU A 34 -5.88 -2.42 -10.48
C LEU A 34 -6.86 -3.54 -10.11
N GLY A 35 -6.98 -3.90 -8.84
CA GLY A 35 -7.97 -4.86 -8.34
C GLY A 35 -9.40 -4.40 -8.62
N MET A 36 -9.70 -3.12 -8.39
CA MET A 36 -11.01 -2.52 -8.73
C MET A 36 -11.28 -2.55 -10.24
N LEU A 37 -10.29 -2.22 -11.07
CA LEU A 37 -10.43 -2.33 -12.53
C LEU A 37 -10.65 -3.78 -12.98
N SER A 38 -9.93 -4.73 -12.38
CA SER A 38 -10.10 -6.16 -12.63
C SER A 38 -11.50 -6.63 -12.24
N TYR A 39 -12.07 -6.12 -11.15
CA TYR A 39 -13.45 -6.41 -10.74
C TYR A 39 -14.45 -5.99 -11.83
N PHE A 40 -14.34 -4.76 -12.35
CA PHE A 40 -15.17 -4.33 -13.49
C PHE A 40 -14.90 -5.17 -14.76
N GLY A 41 -13.65 -5.58 -14.97
CA GLY A 41 -13.26 -6.48 -16.06
C GLY A 41 -13.98 -7.82 -16.03
N ILE A 42 -14.28 -8.37 -14.84
CA ILE A 42 -15.07 -9.60 -14.69
C ILE A 42 -16.48 -9.39 -15.27
N PHE A 43 -17.18 -8.34 -14.85
CA PHE A 43 -18.55 -8.07 -15.34
C PHE A 43 -18.56 -7.79 -16.85
N TYR A 44 -17.62 -6.98 -17.31
CA TYR A 44 -17.47 -6.68 -18.75
C TYR A 44 -17.29 -7.98 -19.56
N SER A 45 -16.38 -8.86 -19.11
CA SER A 45 -16.12 -10.16 -19.75
C SER A 45 -17.36 -11.07 -19.75
N MET A 46 -18.10 -11.10 -18.63
CA MET A 46 -19.33 -11.90 -18.53
C MET A 46 -20.43 -11.38 -19.46
N PHE A 47 -20.72 -10.08 -19.43
CA PHE A 47 -21.76 -9.50 -20.29
C PHE A 47 -21.43 -9.62 -21.77
N SER A 48 -20.17 -9.37 -22.16
CA SER A 48 -19.72 -9.57 -23.53
C SER A 48 -19.88 -11.03 -23.99
N THR A 49 -19.64 -12.00 -23.09
CA THR A 49 -19.84 -13.42 -23.40
C THR A 49 -21.32 -13.75 -23.57
N ILE A 50 -22.20 -13.25 -22.69
CA ILE A 50 -23.66 -13.46 -22.80
C ILE A 50 -24.19 -12.88 -24.12
N ASP A 51 -23.82 -11.65 -24.45
CA ASP A 51 -24.24 -10.98 -25.68
C ASP A 51 -23.82 -11.75 -26.94
N SER A 52 -22.59 -12.27 -26.95
CA SER A 52 -22.10 -13.10 -28.06
C SER A 52 -22.89 -14.41 -28.21
N GLN A 53 -23.26 -15.06 -27.10
CA GLN A 53 -24.05 -16.30 -27.11
C GLN A 53 -25.50 -16.10 -27.55
N LEU A 54 -26.06 -14.90 -27.36
CA LEU A 54 -27.44 -14.55 -27.73
C LEU A 54 -27.63 -14.20 -29.22
N GLY A 55 -26.57 -14.29 -30.04
CA GLY A 55 -26.73 -14.35 -31.50
C GLY A 55 -26.03 -13.27 -32.32
N HIS A 56 -25.06 -12.53 -31.75
CA HIS A 56 -24.37 -11.47 -32.49
C HIS A 56 -22.97 -11.87 -33.00
N VAL A 57 -22.30 -12.84 -32.37
CA VAL A 57 -20.98 -13.37 -32.81
C VAL A 57 -20.84 -14.79 -32.28
N GLY A 58 -20.58 -15.78 -33.13
CA GLY A 58 -20.37 -17.17 -32.70
C GLY A 58 -19.18 -17.29 -31.73
N SER A 59 -19.46 -17.23 -30.43
CA SER A 59 -18.45 -17.30 -29.38
C SER A 59 -18.27 -18.74 -28.91
N SER A 60 -17.03 -19.23 -29.00
CA SER A 60 -16.61 -20.54 -28.47
C SER A 60 -16.26 -20.50 -26.98
N LYS A 61 -16.27 -19.32 -26.35
CA LYS A 61 -15.79 -19.16 -24.97
C LYS A 61 -16.94 -19.38 -23.98
N SER A 62 -16.77 -20.32 -23.06
CA SER A 62 -17.77 -20.55 -22.01
C SER A 62 -17.81 -19.39 -21.00
N LEU A 63 -18.98 -19.12 -20.42
CA LEU A 63 -19.16 -18.15 -19.33
C LEU A 63 -18.24 -18.45 -18.15
N ILE A 64 -18.03 -19.73 -17.85
CA ILE A 64 -17.14 -20.19 -16.78
C ILE A 64 -15.70 -19.74 -17.06
N THR A 65 -15.22 -19.92 -18.29
CA THR A 65 -13.86 -19.50 -18.69
C THR A 65 -13.71 -17.97 -18.63
N ALA A 66 -14.74 -17.23 -19.05
CA ALA A 66 -14.78 -15.77 -19.03
C ALA A 66 -14.74 -15.19 -17.60
N PHE A 67 -15.38 -15.89 -16.65
CA PHE A 67 -15.37 -15.56 -15.23
C PHE A 67 -14.03 -15.94 -14.57
N LEU A 68 -13.62 -17.22 -14.67
CA LEU A 68 -12.44 -17.75 -13.96
C LEU A 68 -11.15 -17.04 -14.34
N GLY A 69 -10.96 -16.68 -15.62
CA GLY A 69 -9.75 -15.99 -16.07
C GLY A 69 -9.54 -14.63 -15.38
N ASN A 70 -10.61 -13.83 -15.27
CA ASN A 70 -10.55 -12.52 -14.62
C ASN A 70 -10.62 -12.64 -13.10
N LEU A 71 -11.31 -13.65 -12.56
CA LEU A 71 -11.37 -13.93 -11.13
C LEU A 71 -9.98 -14.25 -10.57
N PHE A 72 -9.19 -15.06 -11.28
CA PHE A 72 -7.84 -15.41 -10.85
C PHE A 72 -6.94 -14.17 -10.71
N ILE A 73 -6.95 -13.29 -11.72
CA ILE A 73 -6.19 -12.03 -11.71
C ILE A 73 -6.67 -11.13 -10.57
N PHE A 74 -7.99 -11.01 -10.38
CA PHE A 74 -8.58 -10.26 -9.29
C PHE A 74 -8.10 -10.75 -7.92
N ILE A 75 -8.17 -12.07 -7.68
CA ILE A 75 -7.72 -12.68 -6.42
C ILE A 75 -6.24 -12.39 -6.17
N LEU A 76 -5.38 -12.56 -7.19
CA LEU A 76 -3.95 -12.27 -7.06
C LEU A 76 -3.68 -10.80 -6.72
N LEU A 77 -4.38 -9.87 -7.38
CA LEU A 77 -4.23 -8.44 -7.12
C LEU A 77 -4.68 -8.07 -5.71
N VAL A 78 -5.83 -8.57 -5.26
CA VAL A 78 -6.38 -8.30 -3.93
C VAL A 78 -5.48 -8.88 -2.84
N LEU A 79 -5.04 -10.13 -2.97
CA LEU A 79 -4.14 -10.76 -1.98
C LEU A 79 -2.81 -10.01 -1.91
N THR A 80 -2.21 -9.69 -3.05
CA THR A 80 -0.94 -8.94 -3.09
C THR A 80 -1.12 -7.54 -2.50
N SER A 81 -2.21 -6.86 -2.82
CA SER A 81 -2.56 -5.56 -2.24
C SER A 81 -2.75 -5.62 -0.73
N PHE A 82 -3.35 -6.70 -0.22
CA PHE A 82 -3.57 -6.90 1.21
C PHE A 82 -2.25 -7.05 1.97
N PHE A 83 -1.38 -7.96 1.53
CA PHE A 83 -0.08 -8.18 2.20
C PHE A 83 0.83 -6.95 2.12
N THR A 84 0.91 -6.33 0.95
CA THR A 84 1.68 -5.08 0.79
C THR A 84 1.08 -3.93 1.61
N GLY A 85 -0.24 -3.89 1.75
CA GLY A 85 -0.95 -2.95 2.62
C GLY A 85 -0.59 -3.11 4.09
N ILE A 86 -0.54 -4.35 4.62
CA ILE A 86 -0.14 -4.60 6.02
C ILE A 86 1.32 -4.18 6.25
N ILE A 87 2.23 -4.56 5.35
CA ILE A 87 3.65 -4.19 5.47
C ILE A 87 3.81 -2.67 5.46
N SER A 88 3.11 -2.00 4.54
CA SER A 88 3.08 -0.55 4.46
C SER A 88 2.51 0.09 5.73
N PHE A 89 1.40 -0.44 6.26
CA PHE A 89 0.78 0.05 7.47
C PHE A 89 1.74 0.00 8.67
N VAL A 90 2.34 -1.16 8.94
CA VAL A 90 3.30 -1.31 10.05
C VAL A 90 4.48 -0.36 9.86
N TYR A 91 5.04 -0.29 8.65
CA TYR A 91 6.16 0.60 8.33
C TYR A 91 5.84 2.06 8.65
N PHE A 92 4.69 2.57 8.19
CA PHE A 92 4.33 3.97 8.36
C PHE A 92 3.89 4.32 9.78
N ILE A 93 3.32 3.38 10.53
CA ILE A 93 3.08 3.55 11.97
C ILE A 93 4.41 3.73 12.72
N VAL A 94 5.38 2.83 12.50
CA VAL A 94 6.71 2.94 13.12
C VAL A 94 7.38 4.26 12.70
N HIS A 95 7.32 4.60 11.42
CA HIS A 95 7.87 5.85 10.92
C HIS A 95 7.21 7.07 11.59
N ALA A 96 5.89 7.08 11.79
CA ALA A 96 5.20 8.19 12.44
C ALA A 96 5.50 8.28 13.94
N LEU A 97 5.60 7.15 14.63
CA LEU A 97 5.92 7.08 16.07
C LEU A 97 7.31 7.66 16.38
N LYS A 98 8.29 7.35 15.52
CA LYS A 98 9.69 7.73 15.70
C LYS A 98 10.11 8.95 14.88
N ASN A 99 9.17 9.67 14.27
CA ASN A 99 9.49 10.89 13.51
C ASN A 99 9.77 12.04 14.50
N PRO A 100 11.03 12.50 14.64
CA PRO A 100 11.36 13.55 15.62
C PRO A 100 10.68 14.88 15.30
N GLN A 101 10.36 15.14 14.03
CA GLN A 101 9.67 16.37 13.65
C GLN A 101 8.24 16.39 14.17
N LEU A 102 7.55 15.25 14.17
CA LEU A 102 6.18 15.15 14.69
C LEU A 102 6.15 15.23 16.22
N ILE A 103 7.22 14.81 16.89
CA ILE A 103 7.40 14.96 18.33
C ILE A 103 7.57 16.44 18.68
N LYS A 104 8.44 17.16 17.96
CA LYS A 104 8.69 18.59 18.20
C LYS A 104 7.47 19.50 17.96
N THR A 105 6.57 19.11 17.06
CA THR A 105 5.40 19.91 16.70
C THR A 105 4.09 19.39 17.30
N ASP A 106 4.14 18.39 18.18
CA ASP A 106 2.97 17.72 18.78
C ASP A 106 1.91 17.20 17.78
N GLU A 107 2.30 16.99 16.51
CA GLU A 107 1.39 16.51 15.46
C GLU A 107 1.35 14.97 15.38
N ARG A 108 2.16 14.28 16.19
CA ARG A 108 2.35 12.82 16.13
C ARG A 108 1.03 12.05 16.22
N LEU A 109 0.20 12.39 17.21
CA LEU A 109 -1.07 11.71 17.43
C LEU A 109 -2.02 11.86 16.23
N ILE A 110 -2.10 13.06 15.66
CA ILE A 110 -2.95 13.36 14.51
C ILE A 110 -2.58 12.49 13.31
N TRP A 111 -1.28 12.32 13.04
CA TRP A 111 -0.83 11.52 11.89
C TRP A 111 -0.97 10.02 12.12
N ILE A 112 -0.77 9.53 13.35
CA ILE A 112 -1.05 8.13 13.69
C ILE A 112 -2.54 7.83 13.49
N ILE A 113 -3.43 8.69 13.99
CA ILE A 113 -4.89 8.56 13.79
C ILE A 113 -5.22 8.61 12.29
N THR A 114 -4.60 9.53 11.54
CA THR A 114 -4.79 9.64 10.08
C THR A 114 -4.39 8.36 9.36
N ILE A 115 -3.30 7.71 9.77
CA ILE A 115 -2.85 6.43 9.18
C ILE A 115 -3.82 5.29 9.56
N ILE A 116 -4.24 5.20 10.82
CA ILE A 116 -5.15 4.14 11.31
C ILE A 116 -6.51 4.23 10.61
N PHE A 117 -7.13 5.40 10.60
CA PHE A 117 -8.48 5.55 10.01
C PHE A 117 -8.44 5.76 8.50
N GLY A 118 -7.46 6.52 7.99
CA GLY A 118 -7.29 6.77 6.56
C GLY A 118 -6.69 5.58 5.80
N ASN A 119 -6.14 4.58 6.50
CA ASN A 119 -5.53 3.38 5.92
C ASN A 119 -4.59 3.74 4.76
N VAL A 120 -4.84 3.17 3.59
CA VAL A 120 -4.08 3.34 2.36
C VAL A 120 -3.98 4.82 1.93
N LEU A 121 -5.05 5.60 2.08
CA LEU A 121 -5.04 7.04 1.76
C LEU A 121 -4.31 7.85 2.83
N GLY A 122 -4.49 7.50 4.11
CA GLY A 122 -3.80 8.12 5.23
C GLY A 122 -2.28 7.96 5.14
N ILE A 123 -1.84 6.76 4.79
CA ILE A 123 -0.43 6.43 4.51
C ILE A 123 0.12 7.30 3.38
N PHE A 124 -0.61 7.40 2.26
CA PHE A 124 -0.19 8.22 1.12
C PHE A 124 -0.04 9.69 1.48
N ALA A 125 -1.04 10.24 2.16
CA ALA A 125 -1.04 11.63 2.60
C ALA A 125 0.12 11.91 3.56
N TYR A 126 0.37 11.02 4.51
CA TYR A 126 1.49 11.10 5.44
C TYR A 126 2.83 11.12 4.70
N TRP A 127 3.06 10.13 3.82
CA TRP A 127 4.28 10.06 3.02
C TRP A 127 4.49 11.32 2.17
N LEU A 128 3.44 11.79 1.50
CA LEU A 128 3.55 12.94 0.61
C LEU A 128 3.87 14.23 1.39
N THR A 129 3.16 14.48 2.49
CA THR A 129 3.21 15.77 3.21
C THR A 129 4.32 15.84 4.25
N LYS A 130 4.51 14.79 5.04
CA LYS A 130 5.46 14.79 6.18
C LYS A 130 6.81 14.17 5.86
N ILE A 131 6.94 13.43 4.76
CA ILE A 131 8.22 12.86 4.34
C ILE A 131 8.72 13.50 3.04
N LYS A 132 7.98 13.35 1.94
CA LYS A 132 8.46 13.75 0.59
C LYS A 132 8.58 15.27 0.42
N ARG A 133 7.58 16.04 0.87
CA ARG A 133 7.53 17.51 0.68
C ARG A 133 8.30 18.31 1.74
N ARG A 134 8.70 17.69 2.86
CA ARG A 134 9.45 18.36 3.93
C ARG A 134 10.93 18.51 3.58
N LYS A 135 11.52 19.65 3.96
CA LYS A 135 12.95 19.96 3.91
C LYS A 135 13.38 20.56 5.27
N PRO A 136 14.41 20.02 5.95
CA PRO A 136 15.08 18.75 5.68
C PRO A 136 14.13 17.56 5.87
N ARG A 137 14.42 16.45 5.20
CA ARG A 137 13.66 15.21 5.39
C ARG A 137 13.82 14.71 6.82
N PRO A 138 12.78 14.11 7.42
CA PRO A 138 12.92 13.51 8.75
C PRO A 138 13.94 12.37 8.68
N ILE A 139 14.92 12.42 9.58
CA ILE A 139 15.84 11.32 9.82
C ILE A 139 15.31 10.63 11.06
N ILE A 140 14.90 9.37 10.90
CA ILE A 140 14.55 8.53 12.03
C ILE A 140 15.84 7.96 12.57
N ASP A 141 16.10 8.23 13.84
CA ASP A 141 17.13 7.55 14.60
C ASP A 141 16.40 6.75 15.69
N LEU A 142 16.61 5.43 15.69
CA LEU A 142 16.00 4.54 16.67
C LEU A 142 16.81 4.50 17.98
N TYR A 143 18.01 5.09 18.00
CA TYR A 143 18.97 4.99 19.10
C TYR A 143 19.09 6.24 19.96
N THR A 144 18.65 7.39 19.46
CA THR A 144 18.46 8.57 20.30
C THR A 144 17.16 8.38 21.07
N ASP A 145 17.27 7.78 22.26
CA ASP A 145 16.24 7.81 23.30
C ASP A 145 16.19 9.22 23.92
N ASP A 146 15.97 10.24 23.10
CA ASP A 146 15.67 11.58 23.59
C ASP A 146 14.14 11.66 23.78
N ILE A 147 13.70 11.20 24.96
CA ILE A 147 12.52 11.75 25.64
C ILE A 147 12.99 12.94 26.46
#